data_AF-A0A1X6NU79-F1
#
_entry.id   AF-A0A1X6NU79-F1
#
_cell.length_a   1.000
_cell.length_b   1.000
_cell.length_c   1.000
_cell.angle_alpha   90.00
_cell.angle_beta   90.00
_cell.angle_gamma   90.00
#
_symmetry.space_group_name_H-M   'P 1'
#
loop_
_entity.id
_entity.type
_entity.pdbx_description
1 polymer ?
#
loop_
_entity_poly.entity_id
_entity_poly.type
_entity_poly.pdbx_seq_one_letter_code
_entity_poly.pdbx_strand_id
1 'polypeptide(L)'
;MADNNAGATTVEDVVEHVAPAVEANLEPAAKKAKVDDPLPGLKELPNYTMNVNGALDADARKDNLHGIADRPISCLLGLGERATTMFKEFNVSTIRDLSEWSLYKKATAIATLADIEETGAREAPCILNIDGAVTEEYEVKSLKEIVDAPVTALQGVGESAAEALAIHHVDTVRKLAGFKYCAWATALITLAEAENTQSAAEKTQETLLKRLA
;
A
#
# COMPACT_ATOMS: atom_id res chain seq x y z
N MET A 1 -84.64 27.59 12.02
CA MET A 1 -83.23 28.02 11.83
C MET A 1 -82.83 27.37 10.51
N ALA A 2 -82.99 28.09 9.38
CA ALA A 2 -81.95 28.93 8.76
C ALA A 2 -80.67 28.13 8.49
N ASP A 3 -80.02 28.15 7.34
CA ASP A 3 -80.23 28.62 5.97
C ASP A 3 -78.88 28.30 5.26
N ASN A 4 -78.90 28.27 3.92
CA ASN A 4 -77.75 28.45 3.00
C ASN A 4 -76.80 27.25 2.76
N ASN A 5 -76.64 26.64 1.57
CA ASN A 5 -76.69 27.02 0.13
C ASN A 5 -75.28 27.18 -0.51
N ALA A 6 -75.21 26.71 -1.77
CA ALA A 6 -74.20 26.88 -2.84
C ALA A 6 -72.92 26.04 -2.68
N GLY A 7 -72.52 25.19 -3.65
CA GLY A 7 -72.23 25.47 -5.07
C GLY A 7 -70.70 25.34 -5.25
N ALA A 8 -70.06 24.89 -6.32
CA ALA A 8 -70.44 24.49 -7.67
C ALA A 8 -69.28 23.65 -8.26
N THR A 9 -69.60 22.98 -9.37
CA THR A 9 -68.81 22.42 -10.48
C THR A 9 -67.35 22.87 -10.65
N THR A 10 -66.46 21.93 -11.02
CA THR A 10 -65.58 22.08 -12.21
C THR A 10 -65.01 20.73 -12.64
N VAL A 11 -65.10 20.52 -13.95
CA VAL A 11 -64.48 19.48 -14.77
C VAL A 11 -63.02 19.85 -14.98
N GLU A 12 -62.09 18.91 -14.80
CA GLU A 12 -60.79 18.95 -15.47
C GLU A 12 -60.36 17.54 -15.90
N ASP A 13 -60.07 17.47 -17.20
CA ASP A 13 -59.50 16.36 -17.93
C ASP A 13 -58.16 15.92 -17.35
N VAL A 14 -58.00 14.61 -17.10
CA VAL A 14 -56.68 14.02 -16.90
C VAL A 14 -56.36 13.13 -18.09
N VAL A 15 -55.53 13.70 -18.96
CA VAL A 15 -54.87 13.08 -20.09
C VAL A 15 -54.07 11.87 -19.62
N GLU A 16 -54.34 10.74 -20.26
CA GLU A 16 -53.58 9.50 -20.19
C GLU A 16 -52.14 9.77 -20.67
N HIS A 17 -51.17 9.76 -19.76
CA HIS A 17 -49.75 9.76 -20.09
C HIS A 17 -49.16 8.40 -19.72
N VAL A 18 -48.87 7.62 -20.77
CA VAL A 18 -48.17 6.34 -20.70
C VAL A 18 -46.71 6.62 -20.30
N ALA A 19 -46.32 6.21 -19.09
CA ALA A 19 -44.92 6.11 -18.70
C ALA A 19 -44.35 4.77 -19.21
N PRO A 20 -43.18 4.74 -19.88
CA PRO A 20 -42.56 3.48 -20.26
C PRO A 20 -41.98 2.77 -19.02
N ALA A 21 -42.22 1.47 -18.93
CA ALA A 21 -41.64 0.60 -17.92
C ALA A 21 -40.11 0.58 -18.03
N VAL A 22 -39.44 1.03 -16.98
CA VAL A 22 -38.00 0.82 -16.80
C VAL A 22 -37.83 -0.58 -16.24
N GLU A 23 -37.38 -1.52 -17.07
CA GLU A 23 -36.99 -2.86 -16.62
C GLU A 23 -35.82 -2.74 -15.63
N ALA A 24 -36.07 -3.14 -14.38
CA ALA A 24 -35.04 -3.25 -13.36
C ALA A 24 -34.13 -4.44 -13.69
N ASN A 25 -32.94 -4.15 -14.20
CA ASN A 25 -31.89 -5.14 -14.40
C ASN A 25 -31.33 -5.54 -13.02
N LEU A 26 -31.86 -6.62 -12.45
CA LEU A 26 -31.32 -7.22 -11.23
C LEU A 26 -29.99 -7.91 -11.57
N GLU A 27 -28.88 -7.37 -11.08
CA GLU A 27 -27.59 -8.04 -11.12
C GLU A 27 -27.70 -9.42 -10.44
N PRO A 28 -27.11 -10.49 -11.02
CA PRO A 28 -27.18 -11.81 -10.41
C PRO A 28 -26.33 -11.83 -9.13
N ALA A 29 -26.97 -12.26 -8.04
CA ALA A 29 -26.32 -12.41 -6.73
C ALA A 29 -25.04 -13.26 -6.83
N ALA A 30 -23.90 -12.65 -6.50
CA ALA A 30 -22.62 -13.34 -6.39
C ALA A 30 -22.72 -14.47 -5.36
N LYS A 31 -22.58 -15.72 -5.82
CA LYS A 31 -22.48 -16.89 -4.94
C LYS A 31 -21.24 -16.72 -4.06
N LYS A 32 -21.43 -16.70 -2.74
CA LYS A 32 -20.32 -16.80 -1.77
C LYS A 32 -19.56 -18.11 -2.03
N ALA A 33 -18.30 -18.01 -2.44
CA ALA A 33 -17.41 -19.15 -2.59
C ALA A 33 -17.26 -19.86 -1.22
N LYS A 34 -17.30 -21.19 -1.22
CA LYS A 34 -16.99 -21.99 -0.03
C LYS A 34 -15.50 -21.86 0.26
N VAL A 35 -15.17 -21.72 1.55
CA VAL A 35 -13.83 -21.41 2.07
C VAL A 35 -12.76 -22.46 1.70
N ASP A 36 -13.17 -23.66 1.25
CA ASP A 36 -12.28 -24.78 0.94
C ASP A 36 -12.19 -25.13 -0.56
N ASP A 37 -12.95 -24.48 -1.45
CA ASP A 37 -12.81 -24.72 -2.89
C ASP A 37 -11.58 -23.93 -3.41
N PRO A 38 -10.60 -24.59 -4.07
CA PRO A 38 -9.53 -23.85 -4.71
C PRO A 38 -10.15 -22.87 -5.72
N LEU A 39 -9.66 -21.62 -5.69
CA LEU A 39 -10.03 -20.57 -6.64
C LEU A 39 -10.23 -21.16 -8.04
N PRO A 40 -11.39 -20.91 -8.69
CA PRO A 40 -11.65 -21.40 -10.03
C PRO A 40 -10.49 -21.04 -10.97
N GLY A 41 -9.89 -22.03 -11.63
CA GLY A 41 -8.77 -21.84 -12.57
C GLY A 41 -7.38 -22.28 -12.09
N LEU A 42 -7.21 -22.61 -10.80
CA LEU A 42 -5.92 -23.11 -10.26
C LEU A 42 -5.41 -24.41 -10.93
N LYS A 43 -6.31 -25.24 -11.46
CA LYS A 43 -5.94 -26.50 -12.15
C LYS A 43 -5.26 -26.30 -13.50
N GLU A 44 -5.30 -25.09 -14.06
CA GLU A 44 -4.74 -24.77 -15.39
C GLU A 44 -3.58 -23.78 -15.33
N LEU A 45 -3.15 -23.36 -14.13
CA LEU A 45 -1.99 -22.49 -14.02
C LEU A 45 -0.71 -23.24 -14.40
N PRO A 46 0.24 -22.58 -15.10
CA PRO A 46 1.58 -23.09 -15.27
C PRO A 46 2.20 -23.50 -13.92
N ASN A 47 3.09 -24.49 -13.94
CA ASN A 47 3.78 -24.96 -12.73
C ASN A 47 4.81 -23.93 -12.22
N TYR A 48 4.34 -22.84 -11.61
CA TYR A 48 5.17 -21.81 -11.00
C TYR A 48 5.87 -22.37 -9.75
N THR A 49 7.19 -22.19 -9.67
CA THR A 49 8.02 -22.65 -8.53
C THR A 49 8.46 -21.50 -7.61
N MET A 50 8.21 -20.26 -8.00
CA MET A 50 8.54 -19.06 -7.21
C MET A 50 7.75 -19.03 -5.90
N ASN A 51 8.40 -18.57 -4.82
CA ASN A 51 7.73 -18.29 -3.54
C ASN A 51 8.54 -17.27 -2.72
N VAL A 52 7.89 -16.66 -1.73
CA VAL A 52 8.48 -15.74 -0.75
C VAL A 52 8.22 -16.23 0.69
N ASN A 53 8.17 -17.54 0.89
CA ASN A 53 7.74 -18.17 2.15
C ASN A 53 8.57 -17.75 3.37
N GLY A 54 9.83 -17.35 3.16
CA GLY A 54 10.71 -16.85 4.22
C GLY A 54 10.31 -15.47 4.77
N ALA A 55 9.48 -14.71 4.06
CA ALA A 55 8.99 -13.41 4.48
C ALA A 55 7.58 -13.46 5.09
N LEU A 56 6.80 -14.51 4.83
CA LEU A 56 5.35 -14.55 5.10
C LEU A 56 4.92 -15.69 6.03
N ASP A 57 3.92 -15.44 6.86
CA ASP A 57 3.24 -16.48 7.63
C ASP A 57 2.55 -17.52 6.75
N ALA A 58 2.03 -18.61 7.33
CA ALA A 58 1.46 -19.71 6.55
C ALA A 58 0.19 -19.32 5.77
N ASP A 59 -0.55 -18.30 6.22
CA ASP A 59 -1.81 -17.88 5.61
C ASP A 59 -1.56 -17.05 4.35
N ALA A 60 -0.62 -16.10 4.40
CA ALA A 60 -0.30 -15.21 3.28
C ALA A 60 0.49 -15.89 2.13
N ARG A 61 1.09 -17.06 2.33
CA ARG A 61 1.94 -17.75 1.32
C ARG A 61 1.22 -18.23 0.07
N LYS A 62 -0.10 -18.34 0.11
CA LYS A 62 -0.93 -18.84 -1.00
C LYS A 62 -1.42 -17.72 -1.91
N ASP A 63 -1.23 -16.48 -1.47
CA ASP A 63 -1.66 -15.30 -2.22
C ASP A 63 -0.69 -15.00 -3.36
N ASN A 64 -1.20 -14.28 -4.35
CA ASN A 64 -0.38 -13.62 -5.35
C ASN A 64 0.24 -12.33 -4.75
N LEU A 65 1.22 -11.74 -5.43
CA LEU A 65 1.93 -10.56 -4.93
C LEU A 65 1.00 -9.36 -4.74
N HIS A 66 -0.02 -9.18 -5.58
CA HIS A 66 -1.05 -8.15 -5.37
C HIS A 66 -1.85 -8.37 -4.08
N GLY A 67 -2.26 -9.60 -3.79
CA GLY A 67 -2.98 -9.95 -2.58
C GLY A 67 -2.12 -9.75 -1.33
N ILE A 68 -0.85 -10.14 -1.41
CA ILE A 68 0.14 -9.92 -0.33
C ILE A 68 0.30 -8.43 -0.03
N ALA A 69 0.34 -7.57 -1.05
CA ALA A 69 0.53 -6.13 -0.89
C ALA A 69 -0.48 -5.49 0.08
N ASP A 70 -1.73 -5.96 0.05
CA ASP A 70 -2.81 -5.40 0.86
C ASP A 70 -3.00 -6.14 2.20
N ARG A 71 -2.19 -7.17 2.49
CA ARG A 71 -2.20 -7.86 3.78
C ARG A 71 -1.66 -6.96 4.90
N PRO A 72 -2.12 -7.18 6.16
CA PRO A 72 -1.53 -6.53 7.32
C PRO A 72 -0.05 -6.86 7.49
N ILE A 73 0.76 -5.90 7.96
CA ILE A 73 2.20 -6.11 8.23
C ILE A 73 2.47 -7.26 9.21
N SER A 74 1.49 -7.65 10.04
CA SER A 74 1.60 -8.78 10.96
C SER A 74 1.84 -10.13 10.28
N CYS A 75 1.57 -10.24 8.98
CA CYS A 75 1.90 -11.45 8.22
C CYS A 75 3.39 -11.59 7.90
N LEU A 76 4.20 -10.54 8.11
CA LEU A 76 5.65 -10.59 7.95
C LEU A 76 6.30 -11.42 9.06
N LEU A 77 6.97 -12.50 8.68
CA LEU A 77 7.62 -13.40 9.64
C LEU A 77 8.67 -12.69 10.48
N GLY A 78 8.54 -12.82 11.80
CA GLY A 78 9.50 -12.30 12.77
C GLY A 78 9.27 -10.84 13.17
N LEU A 79 8.30 -10.13 12.57
CA LEU A 79 7.96 -8.77 12.98
C LEU A 79 7.40 -8.75 14.42
N GLY A 80 6.49 -9.68 14.73
CA GLY A 80 5.93 -9.85 16.06
C GLY A 80 5.04 -8.68 16.53
N GLU A 81 4.25 -8.90 17.59
CA GLU A 81 3.24 -7.95 18.04
C GLU A 81 3.83 -6.58 18.45
N ARG A 82 5.01 -6.59 19.08
CA ARG A 82 5.70 -5.36 19.51
C ARG A 82 6.02 -4.45 18.33
N ALA A 83 6.49 -4.99 17.21
CA ALA A 83 6.82 -4.15 16.05
C ALA A 83 5.56 -3.70 15.32
N THR A 84 4.53 -4.54 15.25
CA THR A 84 3.22 -4.10 14.71
C THR A 84 2.59 -3.00 15.55
N THR A 85 2.84 -2.96 16.86
CA THR A 85 2.36 -1.88 17.75
C THR A 85 3.13 -0.58 17.49
N MET A 86 4.46 -0.64 17.35
CA MET A 86 5.28 0.51 16.96
C MET A 86 4.77 1.14 15.64
N PHE A 87 4.43 0.33 14.65
CA PHE A 87 3.99 0.85 13.35
C PHE A 87 2.64 1.59 13.38
N LYS A 88 1.83 1.41 14.43
CA LYS A 88 0.61 2.21 14.62
C LYS A 88 0.90 3.69 14.83
N GLU A 89 2.02 4.02 15.48
CA GLU A 89 2.47 5.42 15.67
C GLU A 89 2.73 6.12 14.32
N PHE A 90 3.08 5.35 13.30
CA PHE A 90 3.37 5.85 11.96
C PHE A 90 2.20 5.71 10.98
N ASN A 91 1.02 5.27 11.45
CA ASN A 91 -0.12 4.92 10.61
C ASN A 91 0.25 3.92 9.49
N VAL A 92 1.11 2.95 9.81
CA VAL A 92 1.54 1.89 8.90
C VAL A 92 0.85 0.58 9.30
N SER A 93 0.02 0.04 8.41
CA SER A 93 -0.83 -1.12 8.73
C SER A 93 -0.69 -2.27 7.74
N THR A 94 -0.43 -1.98 6.47
CA THR A 94 -0.31 -2.97 5.38
C THR A 94 1.13 -3.08 4.85
N ILE A 95 1.42 -4.15 4.10
CA ILE A 95 2.70 -4.29 3.40
C ILE A 95 2.91 -3.11 2.43
N ARG A 96 1.85 -2.65 1.76
CA ARG A 96 1.89 -1.45 0.92
C ARG A 96 2.26 -0.19 1.72
N ASP A 97 1.61 0.07 2.85
CA ASP A 97 1.94 1.22 3.71
C ASP A 97 3.43 1.19 4.12
N LEU A 98 3.92 0.00 4.50
CA LEU A 98 5.29 -0.18 4.94
C LEU A 98 6.31 0.06 3.81
N SER A 99 5.96 -0.33 2.58
CA SER A 99 6.78 -0.06 1.39
C SER A 99 6.85 1.44 1.06
N GLU A 100 5.78 2.17 1.35
CA GLU A 100 5.62 3.59 1.07
C GLU A 100 6.08 4.48 2.23
N TRP A 101 6.57 3.88 3.32
CA TRP A 101 6.94 4.60 4.53
C TRP A 101 8.10 5.57 4.29
N SER A 102 7.79 6.86 4.32
CA SER A 102 8.71 7.94 3.91
C SER A 102 9.99 8.00 4.74
N LEU A 103 9.93 7.68 6.03
CA LEU A 103 11.10 7.68 6.92
C LEU A 103 12.12 6.63 6.47
N TYR A 104 11.67 5.42 6.13
CA TYR A 104 12.53 4.37 5.60
C TYR A 104 13.14 4.74 4.24
N LYS A 105 12.34 5.34 3.34
CA LYS A 105 12.81 5.80 2.03
C LYS A 105 13.91 6.86 2.17
N LYS A 106 13.72 7.85 3.05
CA LYS A 106 14.74 8.87 3.35
C LYS A 106 16.02 8.24 3.91
N ALA A 107 15.89 7.37 4.92
CA ALA A 107 17.03 6.70 5.53
C ALA A 107 17.84 5.88 4.51
N THR A 108 17.16 5.13 3.65
CA THR A 108 17.79 4.32 2.60
C THR A 108 18.50 5.18 1.57
N ALA A 109 17.90 6.28 1.13
CA ALA A 109 18.51 7.22 0.20
C ALA A 109 19.78 7.87 0.80
N ILE A 110 19.70 8.31 2.06
CA ILE A 110 20.85 8.87 2.79
C ILE A 110 21.96 7.84 2.90
N ALA A 111 21.67 6.61 3.35
CA ALA A 111 22.68 5.57 3.51
C ALA A 111 23.35 5.20 2.20
N THR A 112 22.56 5.05 1.12
CA THR A 112 23.08 4.73 -0.22
C THR A 112 24.05 5.80 -0.72
N LEU A 113 23.70 7.08 -0.55
CA LEU A 113 24.56 8.18 -1.00
C LEU A 113 25.74 8.43 -0.05
N ALA A 114 25.60 8.16 1.25
CA ALA A 114 26.68 8.24 2.23
C ALA A 114 27.83 7.28 1.90
N ASP A 115 27.52 6.11 1.31
CA ASP A 115 28.53 5.12 0.91
C ASP A 115 29.46 5.64 -0.20
N ILE A 116 28.95 6.51 -1.07
CA ILE A 116 29.72 7.12 -2.17
C ILE A 116 30.17 8.57 -1.90
N GLU A 117 29.73 9.18 -0.80
CA GLU A 117 30.17 10.51 -0.42
C GLU A 117 31.69 10.52 -0.16
N GLU A 118 32.41 11.44 -0.78
CA GLU A 118 33.85 11.64 -0.54
C GLU A 118 34.07 12.63 0.61
N THR A 119 34.77 12.19 1.67
CA THR A 119 34.98 13.00 2.87
C THR A 119 35.79 14.27 2.56
N GLY A 120 35.21 15.44 2.85
CA GLY A 120 35.87 16.73 2.68
C GLY A 120 35.98 17.21 1.23
N ALA A 121 35.37 16.51 0.26
CA ALA A 121 35.44 16.83 -1.16
C ALA A 121 34.30 17.75 -1.65
N ARG A 122 33.68 18.53 -0.76
CA ARG A 122 32.63 19.48 -1.16
C ARG A 122 33.24 20.64 -1.95
N GLU A 123 32.96 20.71 -3.24
CA GLU A 123 33.38 21.81 -4.11
C GLU A 123 32.54 23.08 -3.88
N ALA A 124 33.15 24.26 -4.00
CA ALA A 124 32.46 25.54 -3.87
C ALA A 124 32.33 26.25 -5.24
N PRO A 125 31.20 26.92 -5.53
CA PRO A 125 29.98 26.99 -4.72
C PRO A 125 29.09 25.74 -4.91
N CYS A 126 28.54 25.20 -3.82
CA CYS A 126 27.63 24.06 -3.87
C CYS A 126 26.37 24.30 -3.05
N ILE A 127 25.21 24.14 -3.69
CA ILE A 127 23.87 24.36 -3.13
C ILE A 127 23.16 23.07 -2.70
N LEU A 128 23.81 21.90 -2.85
CA LEU A 128 23.23 20.60 -2.47
C LEU A 128 22.93 20.58 -0.97
N ASN A 129 21.70 20.22 -0.63
CA ASN A 129 21.19 20.03 0.73
C ASN A 129 20.02 19.02 0.72
N ILE A 130 19.59 18.60 1.91
CA ILE A 130 18.40 17.78 2.15
C ILE A 130 17.58 18.34 3.32
N ASP A 131 17.47 19.67 3.41
CA ASP A 131 16.90 20.35 4.59
C ASP A 131 15.47 19.88 4.91
N GLY A 132 14.67 19.56 3.88
CA GLY A 132 13.33 18.97 4.05
C GLY A 132 13.29 17.51 4.55
N ALA A 133 14.45 16.86 4.73
CA ALA A 133 14.57 15.50 5.22
C ALA A 133 15.08 15.43 6.66
N VAL A 134 15.86 16.42 7.11
CA VAL A 134 16.56 16.41 8.40
C VAL A 134 16.17 17.61 9.27
N THR A 135 16.33 17.50 10.59
CA THR A 135 16.11 18.64 11.51
C THR A 135 17.21 19.68 11.35
N GLU A 136 16.96 20.93 11.75
CA GLU A 136 17.88 22.08 11.63
C GLU A 136 19.33 21.78 12.08
N GLU A 137 19.49 21.04 13.19
CA GLU A 137 20.81 20.62 13.71
C GLU A 137 21.66 19.83 12.69
N TYR A 138 21.02 19.12 11.77
CA TYR A 138 21.64 18.22 10.81
C TYR A 138 21.67 18.76 9.37
N GLU A 139 21.11 19.95 9.10
CA GLU A 139 21.08 20.54 7.74
C GLU A 139 22.49 20.79 7.16
N VAL A 140 23.46 21.10 8.03
CA VAL A 140 24.85 21.38 7.63
C VAL A 140 25.76 20.15 7.67
N LYS A 141 25.21 18.98 7.98
CA LYS A 141 25.97 17.73 8.17
C LYS A 141 26.17 16.99 6.84
N SER A 142 27.28 16.27 6.74
CA SER A 142 27.52 15.34 5.63
C SER A 142 26.59 14.14 5.70
N LEU A 143 26.37 13.45 4.57
CA LEU A 143 25.55 12.24 4.56
C LEU A 143 26.16 11.14 5.44
N LYS A 144 27.50 11.04 5.49
CA LYS A 144 28.23 10.14 6.42
C LYS A 144 27.99 10.48 7.88
N GLU A 145 27.86 11.74 8.26
CA GLU A 145 27.48 12.13 9.62
C GLU A 145 26.02 11.80 9.91
N ILE A 146 25.10 12.08 8.97
CA ILE A 146 23.66 11.89 9.14
C ILE A 146 23.30 10.41 9.25
N VAL A 147 23.94 9.55 8.46
CA VAL A 147 23.61 8.11 8.47
C VAL A 147 23.92 7.46 9.83
N ASP A 148 24.93 7.94 10.55
CA ASP A 148 25.29 7.44 11.88
C ASP A 148 24.58 8.20 13.02
N ALA A 149 23.79 9.23 12.69
CA ALA A 149 23.01 10.00 13.64
C ALA A 149 21.78 9.22 14.17
N PRO A 150 21.20 9.65 15.31
CA PRO A 150 19.94 9.11 15.81
C PRO A 150 18.79 9.28 14.81
N VAL A 151 17.76 8.43 14.89
CA VAL A 151 16.56 8.55 14.03
C VAL A 151 15.83 9.89 14.16
N THR A 152 15.98 10.59 15.29
CA THR A 152 15.45 11.94 15.52
C THR A 152 16.11 13.01 14.65
N ALA A 153 17.24 12.72 13.99
CA ALA A 153 17.83 13.60 12.98
C ALA A 153 16.92 13.76 11.76
N LEU A 154 16.00 12.82 11.51
CA LEU A 154 15.03 12.89 10.41
C LEU A 154 13.79 13.69 10.82
N GLN A 155 13.32 14.57 9.93
CA GLN A 155 12.06 15.26 10.13
C GLN A 155 10.90 14.27 10.17
N GLY A 156 9.97 14.49 11.11
CA GLY A 156 8.79 13.64 11.32
C GLY A 156 8.99 12.54 12.35
N VAL A 157 10.15 12.49 13.02
CA VAL A 157 10.41 11.55 14.14
C VAL A 157 10.41 12.31 15.47
N GLY A 158 9.30 12.22 16.20
CA GLY A 158 9.23 12.71 17.59
C GLY A 158 9.84 11.72 18.59
N GLU A 159 9.95 12.13 19.86
CA GLU A 159 10.54 11.31 20.94
C GLU A 159 9.87 9.94 21.09
N SER A 160 8.53 9.91 21.17
CA SER A 160 7.76 8.65 21.27
C SER A 160 8.04 7.70 20.10
N ALA A 161 8.12 8.24 18.88
CA ALA A 161 8.42 7.47 17.67
C ALA A 161 9.85 6.91 17.70
N ALA A 162 10.81 7.71 18.16
CA ALA A 162 12.20 7.29 18.33
C ALA A 162 12.36 6.19 19.39
N GLU A 163 11.68 6.33 20.53
CA GLU A 163 11.65 5.30 21.58
C GLU A 163 11.05 3.99 21.06
N ALA A 164 9.94 4.06 20.31
CA ALA A 164 9.31 2.89 19.71
C ALA A 164 10.25 2.16 18.74
N LEU A 165 11.03 2.89 17.94
CA LEU A 165 12.04 2.32 17.04
C LEU A 165 13.24 1.73 17.81
N ALA A 166 13.69 2.40 18.87
CA ALA A 166 14.82 1.96 19.69
C ALA A 166 14.56 0.61 20.39
N ILE A 167 13.30 0.31 20.76
CA ILE A 167 12.89 -1.01 21.30
C ILE A 167 13.22 -2.15 20.33
N HIS A 168 13.22 -1.89 19.03
CA HIS A 168 13.59 -2.84 17.97
C HIS A 168 15.04 -2.71 17.53
N HIS A 169 15.87 -2.04 18.32
CA HIS A 169 17.26 -1.72 18.03
C HIS A 169 17.45 -0.87 16.76
N VAL A 170 16.44 -0.06 16.40
CA VAL A 170 16.49 0.88 15.28
C VAL A 170 16.64 2.30 15.84
N ASP A 171 17.84 2.64 16.30
CA ASP A 171 18.14 3.91 16.98
C ASP A 171 18.84 4.95 16.08
N THR A 172 19.35 4.53 14.93
CA THR A 172 20.14 5.35 13.99
C THR A 172 19.56 5.31 12.59
N VAL A 173 19.85 6.33 11.78
CA VAL A 173 19.42 6.40 10.37
C VAL A 173 19.94 5.18 9.60
N ARG A 174 21.17 4.72 9.85
CA ARG A 174 21.74 3.50 9.25
C ARG A 174 20.93 2.25 9.57
N LYS A 175 20.57 2.06 10.84
CA LYS A 175 19.79 0.88 11.25
C LYS A 175 18.37 0.93 10.68
N LEU A 176 17.78 2.12 10.55
CA LEU A 176 16.51 2.30 9.87
C LEU A 176 16.61 1.93 8.39
N ALA A 177 17.65 2.41 7.69
CA ALA A 177 17.93 2.03 6.30
C ALA A 177 18.13 0.51 6.12
N GLY A 178 18.70 -0.15 7.11
CA GLY A 178 18.88 -1.62 7.14
C GLY A 178 17.66 -2.41 7.62
N PHE A 179 16.50 -1.78 7.83
CA PHE A 179 15.37 -2.46 8.45
C PHE A 179 14.69 -3.45 7.49
N LYS A 180 15.03 -4.73 7.64
CA LYS A 180 14.68 -5.80 6.68
C LYS A 180 13.20 -5.90 6.32
N TYR A 181 12.28 -5.58 7.24
CA TYR A 181 10.84 -5.70 6.97
C TYR A 181 10.36 -4.65 5.96
N CYS A 182 10.92 -3.45 6.01
CA CYS A 182 10.68 -2.44 5.00
C CYS A 182 11.31 -2.86 3.66
N ALA A 183 12.52 -3.42 3.67
CA ALA A 183 13.15 -3.95 2.46
C ALA A 183 12.31 -5.05 1.79
N TRP A 184 11.76 -5.98 2.58
CA TRP A 184 10.86 -7.01 2.08
C TRP A 184 9.59 -6.41 1.51
N ALA A 185 8.96 -5.46 2.22
CA ALA A 185 7.77 -4.78 1.74
C ALA A 185 8.01 -4.06 0.40
N THR A 186 9.09 -3.27 0.29
CA THR A 186 9.48 -2.63 -0.98
C THR A 186 9.67 -3.66 -2.09
N ALA A 187 10.40 -4.74 -1.86
CA ALA A 187 10.62 -5.78 -2.87
C ALA A 187 9.32 -6.47 -3.31
N LEU A 188 8.41 -6.77 -2.37
CA LEU A 188 7.12 -7.37 -2.65
C LEU A 188 6.26 -6.46 -3.54
N ILE A 189 6.19 -5.16 -3.21
CA ILE A 189 5.42 -4.19 -3.99
C ILE A 189 6.03 -3.98 -5.37
N THR A 190 7.35 -3.84 -5.48
CA THR A 190 8.02 -3.70 -6.78
C THR A 190 7.76 -4.91 -7.68
N LEU A 191 7.78 -6.13 -7.15
CA LEU A 191 7.48 -7.32 -7.95
C LEU A 191 5.99 -7.49 -8.25
N ALA A 192 5.10 -7.00 -7.36
CA ALA A 192 3.67 -6.97 -7.62
C ALA A 192 3.35 -6.15 -8.87
N GLU A 193 4.04 -5.03 -9.12
CA GLU A 193 3.87 -4.24 -10.35
C GLU A 193 4.15 -5.03 -11.64
N ALA A 194 4.99 -6.06 -11.56
CA ALA A 194 5.32 -6.95 -12.68
C ALA A 194 4.46 -8.22 -12.73
N GLU A 195 3.61 -8.46 -11.73
CA GLU A 195 2.78 -9.65 -11.66
C GLU A 195 1.60 -9.55 -12.64
N ASN A 196 1.51 -10.50 -13.57
CA ASN A 196 0.37 -10.56 -14.47
C ASN A 196 -0.81 -11.27 -13.78
N THR A 197 -1.82 -10.46 -13.41
CA THR A 197 -3.05 -10.88 -12.72
C THR A 197 -4.09 -11.54 -13.62
N GLN A 198 -3.89 -11.58 -14.95
CA GLN A 198 -4.75 -12.28 -15.88
C GLN A 198 -4.67 -13.79 -15.65
N SER A 199 -5.85 -14.43 -15.66
CA SER A 199 -6.01 -15.87 -15.71
C SER A 199 -5.39 -16.46 -16.99
N ALA A 200 -5.10 -17.76 -16.98
CA ALA A 200 -4.59 -18.47 -18.16
C ALA A 200 -5.56 -18.37 -19.37
N ALA A 201 -6.88 -18.34 -19.10
CA ALA A 201 -7.89 -18.15 -20.12
C ALA A 201 -7.83 -16.77 -20.76
N GLU A 202 -7.69 -15.71 -19.97
CA GLU A 202 -7.57 -14.32 -20.46
C GLU A 202 -6.29 -14.13 -21.29
N LYS A 203 -5.16 -14.69 -20.84
CA LYS A 203 -3.90 -14.70 -21.61
C LYS A 203 -4.03 -15.43 -22.94
N THR A 204 -4.74 -16.55 -22.96
CA THR A 204 -4.99 -17.34 -24.17
C THR A 204 -5.89 -16.57 -25.13
N GLN A 205 -6.97 -15.97 -24.64
CA GLN A 205 -7.88 -15.15 -25.44
C GLN A 205 -7.15 -13.94 -26.03
N GLU A 206 -6.34 -13.23 -25.25
CA GLU A 206 -5.55 -12.10 -25.74
C GLU A 206 -4.54 -12.52 -26.82
N THR A 207 -3.86 -13.66 -26.62
CA THR A 207 -2.93 -14.22 -27.61
C THR A 207 -3.64 -14.58 -28.92
N LEU A 208 -4.85 -15.15 -28.83
CA LEU A 208 -5.66 -15.46 -30.00
C LEU A 208 -6.13 -14.19 -30.72
N LEU A 209 -6.58 -13.17 -29.98
CA LEU A 209 -6.96 -11.87 -30.55
C LEU A 209 -5.79 -11.19 -31.27
N LYS A 210 -4.58 -11.21 -30.69
CA LYS A 210 -3.36 -10.67 -31.32
C LYS A 210 -2.93 -11.42 -32.59
N ARG A 211 -3.35 -12.67 -32.78
CA ARG A 211 -3.09 -13.45 -34.00
C ARG A 211 -4.11 -13.21 -35.10
N LEU A 212 -5.24 -12.59 -34.77
CA LEU A 212 -6.33 -12.27 -35.70
C LEU A 212 -6.29 -10.82 -36.19
N ALA A 213 -5.43 -9.97 -35.60
CA ALA A 213 -5.11 -8.61 -36.03
C ALA A 213 -3.86 -8.59 -36.92
#